data_AF-C3Z2V9-F1
#
_entry.id   AF-C3Z2V9-F1
#
_cell.length_a   1.000
_cell.length_b   1.000
_cell.length_c   1.000
_cell.angle_alpha   90.00
_cell.angle_beta   90.00
_cell.angle_gamma   90.00
#
_symmetry.space_group_name_H-M   'P 1'
#
loop_
_entity.id
_entity.type
_entity.pdbx_description
1 polymer ?
#
loop_
_entity_poly.entity_id
_entity_poly.type
_entity_poly.pdbx_seq_one_letter_code
_entity_poly.pdbx_strand_id
1 'polypeptide(L)'
;MMLKFSILVACLLVASLYREVQSDDSSGSSGSSESSSSESSESSSSESSEDDTIPANVTLKIENSLDSSWPSAEYVVAVPVGTSVYEMMEAAKEQFDDFTFEATFFQQYGGHFIDSINSLAGSTADQTYWRFENGYGAAFDRGVDLILVHANDDVIVFSFASYATGHP
;
A
#
# COMPACT_ATOMS: atom_id res chain seq x y z
N MET A 1 12.95 3.85 -31.24
CA MET A 1 11.55 3.55 -31.64
C MET A 1 11.21 2.19 -31.05
N MET A 2 10.23 1.98 -30.19
CA MET A 2 9.07 2.74 -29.75
C MET A 2 8.85 2.45 -28.26
N LEU A 3 8.64 3.52 -27.49
CA LEU A 3 8.11 3.47 -26.13
C LEU A 3 6.59 3.35 -26.25
N LYS A 4 5.99 2.27 -25.74
CA LYS A 4 4.52 2.15 -25.65
C LYS A 4 4.12 2.22 -24.18
N PHE A 5 3.67 3.41 -23.78
CA PHE A 5 2.85 3.62 -22.60
C PHE A 5 1.57 2.79 -22.73
N SER A 6 1.24 2.00 -21.72
CA SER A 6 -0.09 1.39 -21.59
C SER A 6 -0.69 1.83 -20.26
N ILE A 7 -1.33 2.99 -20.31
CA ILE A 7 -2.19 3.59 -19.30
C ILE A 7 -3.56 2.91 -19.45
N LEU A 8 -4.08 2.30 -18.37
CA LEU A 8 -5.50 2.23 -17.95
C LEU A 8 -5.79 0.96 -17.13
N VAL A 9 -5.67 1.06 -15.81
CA VAL A 9 -6.61 0.41 -14.87
C VAL A 9 -7.01 1.46 -13.82
N ALA A 10 -7.65 2.51 -14.31
CA ALA A 10 -8.40 3.46 -13.50
C ALA A 10 -9.89 3.18 -13.71
N CYS A 11 -10.39 2.09 -13.15
CA CYS A 11 -11.82 1.77 -13.12
C CYS A 11 -12.13 0.94 -11.89
N LEU A 12 -12.50 1.58 -10.77
CA LEU A 12 -13.57 1.12 -9.85
C LEU A 12 -13.90 2.04 -8.65
N LEU A 13 -13.55 3.34 -8.62
CA LEU A 13 -14.03 4.26 -7.57
C LEU A 13 -14.47 5.66 -8.07
N VAL A 14 -15.17 5.74 -9.22
CA VAL A 14 -15.80 7.01 -9.67
C VAL A 14 -17.28 6.84 -10.05
N ALA A 15 -18.00 5.94 -9.37
CA ALA A 15 -19.46 5.80 -9.56
C ALA A 15 -20.30 6.39 -8.42
N SER A 16 -19.70 6.82 -7.30
CA SER A 16 -20.46 7.32 -6.13
C SER A 16 -20.41 8.82 -5.89
N LEU A 17 -19.76 9.63 -6.76
CA LEU A 17 -19.68 11.09 -6.57
C LEU A 17 -20.37 11.93 -7.65
N TYR A 18 -21.25 11.33 -8.46
CA TYR A 18 -22.12 12.06 -9.37
C TYR A 18 -23.59 11.86 -8.98
N ARG A 19 -23.98 12.46 -7.84
CA ARG A 19 -25.38 12.80 -7.62
C ARG A 19 -25.52 14.08 -6.81
N GLU A 20 -26.14 15.05 -7.49
CA GLU A 20 -26.82 16.23 -6.93
C GLU A 20 -26.00 17.17 -6.05
N VAL A 21 -25.56 18.30 -6.63
CA VAL A 21 -26.17 19.61 -6.33
C VAL A 21 -26.04 20.49 -7.58
N GLN A 22 -27.15 20.70 -8.29
CA GLN A 22 -27.39 21.97 -8.99
C GLN A 22 -28.06 22.90 -8.00
N SER A 23 -27.51 24.08 -7.77
CA SER A 23 -28.21 25.28 -7.31
C SER A 23 -27.33 26.50 -7.58
N ASP A 24 -27.96 27.48 -8.20
CA ASP A 24 -27.43 28.64 -8.91
C ASP A 24 -26.73 29.74 -8.09
N ASP A 25 -26.02 30.58 -8.87
CA ASP A 25 -25.82 32.02 -8.75
C ASP A 25 -25.30 32.65 -7.45
N SER A 26 -24.09 33.20 -7.50
CA SER A 26 -23.88 34.65 -7.62
C SER A 26 -22.47 35.10 -7.21
N SER A 27 -21.84 35.81 -8.14
CA SER A 27 -20.95 36.98 -7.96
C SER A 27 -19.96 37.02 -6.79
N GLY A 28 -18.68 37.22 -7.14
CA GLY A 28 -17.89 38.23 -6.42
C GLY A 28 -16.40 37.96 -6.27
N SER A 29 -15.63 38.81 -6.96
CA SER A 29 -14.34 39.37 -6.54
C SER A 29 -13.06 38.62 -6.90
N SER A 30 -12.41 39.17 -7.92
CA SER A 30 -11.00 39.01 -8.24
C SER A 30 -10.10 39.54 -7.11
N GLY A 31 -9.13 38.75 -6.69
CA GLY A 31 -8.02 39.18 -5.85
C GLY A 31 -6.75 38.48 -6.30
N SER A 32 -5.88 39.23 -6.98
CA SER A 32 -4.58 38.76 -7.45
C SER A 32 -3.60 38.58 -6.28
N SER A 33 -2.90 37.45 -6.31
CA SER A 33 -1.51 37.17 -5.92
C SER A 33 -0.68 38.33 -5.36
N GLU A 34 0.13 38.10 -4.31
CA GLU A 34 1.61 38.16 -4.32
C GLU A 34 2.20 37.36 -3.13
N SER A 35 3.29 36.65 -3.42
CA SER A 35 4.14 35.79 -2.58
C SER A 35 5.23 36.58 -1.85
N SER A 36 5.72 36.09 -0.70
CA SER A 36 7.14 36.18 -0.30
C SER A 36 7.47 35.29 0.90
N SER A 37 8.50 34.46 0.70
CA SER A 37 9.18 33.59 1.65
C SER A 37 10.16 34.37 2.54
N SER A 38 10.53 33.85 3.72
CA SER A 38 11.92 33.57 4.15
C SER A 38 12.02 33.21 5.64
N GLU A 39 12.29 31.93 5.90
CA GLU A 39 13.39 31.37 6.71
C GLU A 39 13.85 32.09 7.99
N SER A 40 13.80 31.37 9.12
CA SER A 40 14.77 31.51 10.21
C SER A 40 14.88 30.19 10.96
N SER A 41 16.08 29.61 10.87
CA SER A 41 16.52 28.36 11.44
C SER A 41 16.74 28.48 12.95
N GLU A 42 16.22 27.55 13.73
CA GLU A 42 16.66 27.35 15.12
C GLU A 42 17.07 25.89 15.34
N SER A 43 18.39 25.73 15.32
CA SER A 43 19.27 24.73 15.92
C SER A 43 18.62 23.59 16.73
N SER A 44 18.67 22.40 16.14
CA SER A 44 18.58 21.12 16.85
C SER A 44 19.73 20.99 17.86
N SER A 45 19.37 20.83 19.13
CA SER A 45 20.24 20.18 20.12
C SER A 45 19.81 18.72 20.18
N SER A 46 20.70 17.85 19.70
CA SER A 46 20.54 16.41 19.69
C SER A 46 20.57 15.89 21.12
N GLU A 47 19.41 15.54 21.65
CA GLU A 47 19.29 14.63 22.78
C GLU A 47 18.75 13.32 22.24
N SER A 48 19.55 12.26 22.37
CA SER A 48 19.18 10.89 22.05
C SER A 48 17.94 10.52 22.86
N SER A 49 16.78 10.64 22.23
CA SER A 49 15.55 10.05 22.72
C SER A 49 15.75 8.56 22.61
N GLU A 50 15.76 7.86 23.74
CA GLU A 50 15.40 6.46 23.74
C GLU A 50 14.06 6.39 23.01
N ASP A 51 14.07 5.74 21.85
CA ASP A 51 12.93 5.62 20.97
C ASP A 51 11.86 4.85 21.73
N ASP A 52 10.92 5.57 22.38
CA ASP A 52 9.73 5.05 23.07
C ASP A 52 8.73 4.42 22.08
N THR A 53 9.26 3.82 21.03
CA THR A 53 8.52 3.14 19.99
C THR A 53 8.11 1.79 20.53
N ILE A 54 6.81 1.62 20.69
CA ILE A 54 6.21 0.36 21.10
C ILE A 54 6.45 -0.66 19.97
N PRO A 55 7.13 -1.79 20.23
CA PRO A 55 7.29 -2.81 19.22
C PRO A 55 5.98 -3.56 18.98
N ALA A 56 5.76 -3.95 17.73
CA ALA A 56 4.71 -4.85 17.27
C ALA A 56 5.35 -6.09 16.64
N ASN A 57 4.77 -7.25 16.94
CA ASN A 57 5.03 -8.49 16.22
C ASN A 57 3.83 -8.78 15.32
N VAL A 58 4.04 -8.66 14.01
CA VAL A 58 2.99 -8.82 13.00
C VAL A 58 3.18 -10.14 12.29
N THR A 59 2.11 -10.93 12.13
CA THR A 59 2.16 -12.16 11.36
C THR A 59 1.90 -11.85 9.89
N LEU A 60 2.92 -12.04 9.05
CA LEU A 60 2.83 -11.93 7.60
C LEU A 60 2.67 -13.32 6.98
N LYS A 61 1.55 -13.56 6.30
CA LYS A 61 1.26 -14.83 5.62
C LYS A 61 1.29 -14.64 4.11
N ILE A 62 1.98 -15.55 3.42
CA ILE A 62 2.09 -15.57 1.96
C ILE A 62 1.48 -16.87 1.45
N GLU A 63 0.48 -16.75 0.58
CA GLU A 63 -0.22 -17.90 0.01
C GLU A 63 -0.50 -17.73 -1.48
N ASN A 64 -0.70 -18.85 -2.16
CA ASN A 64 -1.12 -18.88 -3.55
C ASN A 64 -2.49 -19.56 -3.66
N SER A 65 -3.54 -18.77 -3.80
CA SER A 65 -4.91 -19.28 -3.89
C SER A 65 -5.21 -19.99 -5.21
N LEU A 66 -4.33 -19.86 -6.21
CA LEU A 66 -4.48 -20.49 -7.54
C LEU A 66 -3.78 -21.85 -7.63
N ASP A 67 -2.80 -22.12 -6.78
CA ASP A 67 -2.03 -23.36 -6.76
C ASP A 67 -1.69 -23.80 -5.33
N SER A 68 -2.42 -24.80 -4.84
CA SER A 68 -2.20 -25.38 -3.51
C SER A 68 -0.89 -26.14 -3.35
N SER A 69 -0.19 -26.44 -4.45
CA SER A 69 1.13 -27.09 -4.40
C SER A 69 2.27 -26.10 -4.20
N TRP A 70 2.00 -24.80 -4.38
CA TRP A 70 2.95 -23.73 -4.11
C TRP A 70 3.14 -23.57 -2.59
N PRO A 71 4.38 -23.48 -2.10
CA PRO A 71 4.65 -23.48 -0.65
C PRO A 71 4.19 -22.16 0.00
N SER A 72 3.23 -22.25 0.92
CA SER A 72 2.87 -21.12 1.78
C SER A 72 4.00 -20.77 2.73
N ALA A 73 4.14 -19.48 3.07
CA ALA A 73 5.11 -19.00 4.05
C ALA A 73 4.44 -18.15 5.13
N GLU A 74 5.02 -18.15 6.32
CA GLU A 74 4.57 -17.34 7.45
C GLU A 74 5.78 -16.76 8.18
N TYR A 75 5.75 -15.45 8.43
CA TYR A 75 6.81 -14.70 9.08
C TYR A 75 6.24 -13.90 10.25
N VAL A 76 6.98 -13.81 11.35
CA VAL A 76 6.66 -12.91 12.47
C VAL A 76 7.60 -11.72 12.39
N VAL A 77 7.12 -10.61 11.83
CA VAL A 77 7.93 -9.43 11.54
C VAL A 77 7.88 -8.48 12.74
N ALA A 78 9.06 -8.10 13.25
CA ALA A 78 9.16 -7.12 14.32
C ALA A 78 9.32 -5.71 13.73
N VAL A 79 8.37 -4.81 14.05
CA VAL A 79 8.37 -3.41 13.60
C VAL A 79 7.76 -2.48 14.66
N PRO A 80 8.03 -1.17 14.62
CA PRO A 80 7.25 -0.18 15.36
C PRO A 80 5.73 -0.27 15.15
N VAL A 81 4.96 -0.03 16.22
CA VAL A 81 3.52 0.26 16.07
C VAL A 81 3.34 1.49 15.19
N GLY A 82 2.39 1.44 14.27
CA GLY A 82 2.12 2.53 13.33
C GLY A 82 2.96 2.47 12.05
N THR A 83 3.87 1.50 11.91
CA THR A 83 4.54 1.20 10.63
C THR A 83 3.51 0.80 9.57
N SER A 84 3.68 1.26 8.33
CA SER A 84 2.81 0.84 7.22
C SER A 84 3.05 -0.62 6.83
N VAL A 85 2.07 -1.27 6.20
CA VAL A 85 2.26 -2.62 5.66
C VAL A 85 3.40 -2.67 4.64
N TYR A 86 3.57 -1.62 3.83
CA TYR A 86 4.70 -1.53 2.90
C TYR A 86 6.06 -1.55 3.64
N GLU A 87 6.25 -0.68 4.63
CA GLU A 87 7.48 -0.62 5.42
C GLU A 87 7.69 -1.90 6.24
N MET A 88 6.61 -2.55 6.70
CA MET A 88 6.70 -3.88 7.33
C MET A 88 7.22 -4.93 6.35
N MET A 89 6.83 -4.90 5.08
CA MET A 89 7.38 -5.80 4.07
C MET A 89 8.87 -5.51 3.81
N GLU A 90 9.29 -4.24 3.77
CA GLU A 90 10.72 -3.89 3.69
C GLU A 90 11.50 -4.45 4.89
N ALA A 91 10.96 -4.28 6.11
CA ALA A 91 11.55 -4.87 7.31
C ALA A 91 11.61 -6.41 7.26
N ALA A 92 10.62 -7.06 6.66
CA ALA A 92 10.62 -8.50 6.46
C ALA A 92 11.75 -8.95 5.52
N LYS A 93 12.06 -8.19 4.46
CA LYS A 93 13.21 -8.48 3.56
C LYS A 93 14.55 -8.41 4.28
N GLU A 94 14.65 -7.54 5.29
CA GLU A 94 15.86 -7.40 6.11
C GLU A 94 15.97 -8.49 7.19
N GLN A 95 14.83 -8.98 7.69
CA GLN A 95 14.79 -9.96 8.78
C GLN A 95 14.84 -11.42 8.30
N PHE A 96 14.41 -11.70 7.08
CA PHE A 96 14.25 -13.06 6.56
C PHE A 96 14.87 -13.19 5.17
N ASP A 97 15.97 -13.95 5.07
CA ASP A 97 16.72 -14.16 3.82
C ASP A 97 15.89 -14.83 2.71
N ASP A 98 14.83 -15.56 3.08
CA ASP A 98 13.94 -16.26 2.17
C ASP A 98 12.69 -15.47 1.78
N PHE A 99 12.50 -14.27 2.35
CA PHE A 99 11.43 -13.37 1.97
C PHE A 99 11.93 -12.32 0.96
N THR A 100 11.29 -12.26 -0.19
CA THR A 100 11.57 -11.26 -1.23
C THR A 100 10.27 -10.69 -1.77
N PHE A 101 10.26 -9.40 -2.07
CA PHE A 101 9.18 -8.79 -2.83
C PHE A 101 9.70 -7.64 -3.69
N GLU A 102 8.96 -7.37 -4.76
CA GLU A 102 9.14 -6.23 -5.65
C GLU A 102 7.83 -5.43 -5.69
N ALA A 103 7.95 -4.12 -5.79
CA ALA A 103 6.82 -3.21 -5.85
C ALA A 103 7.10 -2.02 -6.76
N THR A 104 6.03 -1.51 -7.38
CA THR A 104 6.08 -0.31 -8.23
C THR A 104 5.31 0.81 -7.56
N PHE A 105 5.95 1.97 -7.39
CA PHE A 105 5.28 3.19 -6.94
C PHE A 105 4.49 3.84 -8.08
N PHE A 106 3.18 4.00 -7.88
CA PHE A 106 2.31 4.67 -8.84
C PHE A 106 1.94 6.06 -8.35
N GLN A 107 2.60 7.10 -8.91
CA GLN A 107 2.38 8.50 -8.53
C GLN A 107 0.90 8.92 -8.56
N GLN A 108 0.14 8.43 -9.54
CA GLN A 108 -1.29 8.74 -9.68
C GLN A 108 -2.17 8.22 -8.54
N TYR A 109 -1.71 7.22 -7.80
CA TYR A 109 -2.38 6.65 -6.62
C TYR A 109 -1.69 7.02 -5.32
N GLY A 110 -0.49 7.61 -5.39
CA GLY A 110 0.31 7.98 -4.22
C GLY A 110 0.72 6.78 -3.37
N GLY A 111 0.93 5.61 -3.97
CA GLY A 111 1.26 4.37 -3.25
C GLY A 111 1.91 3.29 -4.10
N HIS A 112 2.45 2.29 -3.41
CA HIS A 112 3.08 1.10 -3.96
C HIS A 112 2.07 0.00 -4.25
N PHE A 113 2.30 -0.68 -5.37
CA PHE A 113 1.59 -1.89 -5.74
C PHE A 113 2.58 -3.03 -5.69
N ILE A 114 2.21 -4.13 -5.04
CA ILE A 114 3.07 -5.30 -4.91
C ILE A 114 3.02 -6.10 -6.21
N ASP A 115 4.16 -6.15 -6.90
CA ASP A 115 4.28 -6.80 -8.21
C ASP A 115 4.58 -8.30 -8.05
N SER A 116 5.45 -8.64 -7.10
CA SER A 116 5.84 -10.03 -6.85
C SER A 116 6.21 -10.27 -5.40
N ILE A 117 6.00 -11.51 -4.93
CA ILE A 117 6.49 -12.02 -3.65
C ILE A 117 7.10 -13.39 -3.89
N ASN A 118 8.28 -13.66 -3.33
CA ASN A 118 9.00 -14.92 -3.43
C ASN A 118 9.10 -15.43 -4.88
N SER A 119 9.48 -14.53 -5.79
CA SER A 119 9.61 -14.75 -7.24
C SER A 119 8.30 -15.06 -8.00
N LEU A 120 7.14 -15.05 -7.34
CA LEU A 120 5.84 -15.20 -8.00
C LEU A 120 5.24 -13.82 -8.29
N ALA A 121 5.19 -13.47 -9.58
CA ALA A 121 4.76 -12.15 -10.05
C ALA A 121 3.34 -12.14 -10.60
N GLY A 122 2.61 -11.05 -10.35
CA GLY A 122 1.35 -10.76 -11.02
C GLY A 122 1.54 -10.53 -12.51
N SER A 123 0.48 -10.74 -13.29
CA SER A 123 0.51 -10.64 -14.75
C SER A 123 -0.81 -10.10 -15.27
N THR A 124 -0.76 -9.01 -16.02
CA THR A 124 -1.95 -8.49 -16.71
C THR A 124 -2.45 -9.47 -17.78
N ALA A 125 -1.53 -10.20 -18.42
CA ALA A 125 -1.87 -11.16 -19.47
C ALA A 125 -2.59 -12.39 -18.91
N ASP A 126 -2.11 -12.88 -17.76
CA ASP A 126 -2.70 -14.03 -17.07
C ASP A 126 -3.81 -13.64 -16.08
N GLN A 127 -4.08 -12.33 -15.99
CA GLN A 127 -5.07 -11.74 -15.10
C GLN A 127 -4.85 -12.11 -13.63
N THR A 128 -3.59 -12.13 -13.20
CA THR A 128 -3.16 -12.49 -11.85
C THR A 128 -2.55 -11.31 -11.11
N TYR A 129 -2.69 -11.29 -9.79
CA TYR A 129 -2.21 -10.21 -8.93
C TYR A 129 -2.04 -10.67 -7.48
N TRP A 130 -1.35 -9.87 -6.68
CA TRP A 130 -1.31 -10.03 -5.23
C TRP A 130 -2.45 -9.25 -4.58
N ARG A 131 -3.36 -9.96 -3.92
CA ARG A 131 -4.37 -9.39 -3.03
C ARG A 131 -3.81 -9.39 -1.61
N PHE A 132 -4.21 -8.41 -0.80
CA PHE A 132 -3.87 -8.40 0.62
C PHE A 132 -5.08 -8.10 1.51
N GLU A 133 -5.15 -8.81 2.63
CA GLU A 133 -6.31 -8.89 3.53
C GLU A 133 -5.83 -9.02 4.97
N ASN A 134 -6.71 -8.77 5.93
CA ASN A 134 -6.42 -9.07 7.33
C ASN A 134 -6.57 -10.58 7.62
N GLY A 135 -6.19 -11.00 8.82
CA GLY A 135 -6.30 -12.40 9.27
C GLY A 135 -7.72 -12.99 9.30
N TYR A 136 -8.76 -12.19 9.07
CA TYR A 136 -10.15 -12.63 8.97
C TYR A 136 -10.64 -12.74 7.52
N GLY A 137 -9.75 -12.54 6.54
CA GLY A 137 -10.08 -12.56 5.11
C GLY A 137 -10.87 -11.33 4.64
N ALA A 138 -10.81 -10.23 5.39
CA ALA A 138 -11.40 -8.97 4.95
C ALA A 138 -10.36 -8.11 4.22
N ALA A 139 -10.71 -7.67 3.01
CA ALA A 139 -9.90 -6.74 2.25
C ALA A 139 -9.77 -5.38 2.95
N PHE A 140 -8.59 -4.79 2.84
CA PHE A 140 -8.36 -3.43 3.29
C PHE A 140 -8.98 -2.41 2.33
N ASP A 141 -9.33 -1.23 2.86
CA ASP A 141 -9.98 -0.16 2.11
C ASP A 141 -9.01 0.76 1.36
N ARG A 142 -7.71 0.62 1.63
CA ARG A 142 -6.61 1.44 1.12
C ARG A 142 -5.38 0.58 0.84
N GLY A 143 -4.41 1.13 0.11
CA GLY A 143 -3.16 0.44 -0.27
C GLY A 143 -2.19 0.24 0.90
N VAL A 144 -1.15 -0.57 0.64
CA VAL A 144 -0.16 -1.03 1.65
C VAL A 144 0.59 0.09 2.37
N ASP A 145 0.74 1.26 1.76
CA ASP A 145 1.36 2.44 2.39
C ASP A 145 0.48 3.09 3.48
N LEU A 146 -0.84 2.84 3.46
CA LEU A 146 -1.82 3.53 4.30
C LEU A 146 -2.45 2.64 5.37
N ILE A 147 -2.18 1.34 5.32
CA ILE A 147 -2.58 0.40 6.35
C ILE A 147 -1.47 0.33 7.37
N LEU A 148 -1.76 0.75 8.59
CA LEU A 148 -0.81 0.78 9.69
C LEU A 148 -0.96 -0.47 10.53
N VAL A 149 0.16 -1.02 10.99
CA VAL A 149 0.19 -2.15 11.91
C VAL A 149 -0.04 -1.66 13.36
N HIS A 150 -0.76 -2.46 14.13
CA HIS A 150 -1.11 -2.20 15.52
C HIS A 150 -0.28 -3.06 16.47
N ALA A 151 -0.40 -2.77 17.76
CA ALA A 151 0.32 -3.50 18.79
C ALA A 151 -0.19 -4.94 18.90
N ASN A 152 0.68 -5.89 18.56
CA ASN A 152 0.50 -7.34 18.64
C ASN A 152 -0.68 -7.91 17.82
N ASP A 153 -0.56 -9.17 17.42
CA ASP A 153 -1.63 -9.99 16.84
C ASP A 153 -2.23 -9.52 15.50
N ASP A 154 -1.69 -8.47 14.88
CA ASP A 154 -2.03 -8.16 13.49
C ASP A 154 -1.57 -9.31 12.60
N VAL A 155 -2.49 -9.77 11.76
CA VAL A 155 -2.23 -10.77 10.74
C VAL A 155 -2.51 -10.12 9.39
N ILE A 156 -1.46 -10.02 8.57
CA ILE A 156 -1.54 -9.52 7.20
C ILE A 156 -1.33 -10.71 6.26
N VAL A 157 -2.29 -10.94 5.37
CA VAL A 157 -2.26 -12.04 4.42
C VAL A 157 -2.08 -11.47 3.02
N PHE A 158 -1.07 -11.94 2.30
CA PHE A 158 -0.92 -11.74 0.86
C PHE A 158 -1.24 -13.02 0.12
N SER A 159 -2.24 -12.96 -0.76
CA SER A 159 -2.75 -14.10 -1.51
C SER A 159 -2.60 -13.84 -3.01
N PHE A 160 -1.91 -14.74 -3.71
CA PHE A 160 -1.86 -14.70 -5.17
C PHE A 160 -3.20 -15.14 -5.74
N ALA A 161 -3.81 -14.26 -6.53
CA ALA A 161 -5.19 -14.39 -6.99
C ALA A 161 -5.34 -14.05 -8.48
N SER A 162 -6.54 -14.33 -9.03
CA SER A 162 -6.89 -13.98 -10.40
C SER A 162 -8.18 -13.17 -10.45
N TYR A 163 -8.23 -12.18 -11.34
CA TYR A 163 -9.45 -11.43 -11.68
C TYR A 163 -10.09 -11.90 -13.00
N ALA A 164 -9.61 -13.00 -13.59
CA ALA A 164 -10.16 -13.60 -14.81
C ALA A 164 -11.60 -14.09 -14.61
N THR A 165 -11.85 -14.67 -13.44
CA THR A 165 -13.18 -15.07 -12.98
C THR A 165 -13.65 -14.00 -12.02
N GLY A 166 -14.62 -13.17 -12.43
CA GLY A 166 -15.33 -12.32 -11.47
C GLY A 166 -15.71 -13.17 -10.26
N HIS A 167 -15.37 -12.69 -9.06
CA HIS A 167 -15.64 -13.41 -7.81
C HIS A 167 -17.13 -13.83 -7.78
N PRO A 168 -17.48 -15.06 -7.36
CA PRO A 168 -18.87 -15.44 -7.12
C PRO A 168 -19.56 -14.49 -6.12
#